data_AF-A0A165TS50-F1
#
_entry.id   AF-A0A165TS50-F1
#
_cell.length_a   1.000
_cell.length_b   1.000
_cell.length_c   1.000
_cell.angle_alpha   90.00
_cell.angle_beta   90.00
_cell.angle_gamma   90.00
#
_symmetry.space_group_name_H-M   'P 1'
#
loop_
_entity.id
_entity.type
_entity.pdbx_description
1 polymer ?
#
loop_
_entity_poly.entity_id
_entity_poly.type
_entity_poly.pdbx_seq_one_letter_code
_entity_poly.pdbx_strand_id
1 'polypeptide(L)'
;MDQHPSYSELAAFLPNYPRAAGALFQTFNDLKLAQQWTDLEVVDLASCSRGALRGRRPRTEEVLCVIPCSLSESLSLAWLQDAFHELESPSQIYLAINTEDSSIVYYKISPGIVKPPV
;
A
#
# COMPACT_ATOMS: atom_id res chain seq x y z
N MET A 1 -4.16 18.02 3.85
CA MET A 1 -3.60 16.85 4.55
C MET A 1 -2.82 17.29 5.79
N ASP A 2 -2.08 18.38 5.71
CA ASP A 2 -1.03 18.80 6.64
C ASP A 2 -1.47 19.11 8.08
N GLN A 3 -2.77 19.34 8.30
CA GLN A 3 -3.35 19.56 9.64
C GLN A 3 -3.83 18.27 10.32
N HIS A 4 -3.82 17.13 9.62
CA HIS A 4 -4.30 15.86 10.14
C HIS A 4 -3.20 15.14 10.96
N PRO A 5 -3.52 14.50 12.10
CA PRO A 5 -2.52 13.85 12.95
C PRO A 5 -1.61 12.85 12.21
N SER A 6 -2.17 12.04 11.30
CA SER A 6 -1.43 11.06 10.50
C SER A 6 -0.45 11.67 9.49
N TYR A 7 -0.49 12.98 9.24
CA TYR A 7 0.43 13.63 8.30
C TYR A 7 1.88 13.53 8.78
N SER A 8 2.13 13.67 10.08
CA SER A 8 3.49 13.63 10.63
C SER A 8 4.20 12.28 10.38
N GLU A 9 3.45 11.18 10.35
CA GLU A 9 3.95 9.84 10.06
C GLU A 9 4.30 9.64 8.58
N LEU A 10 3.68 10.42 7.70
CA LEU A 10 3.83 10.32 6.25
C LEU A 10 4.66 11.46 5.65
N ALA A 11 4.96 12.49 6.44
CA ALA A 11 5.55 13.75 5.97
C ALA A 11 6.88 13.58 5.22
N ALA A 12 7.65 12.54 5.54
CA ALA A 12 8.90 12.23 4.86
C ALA A 12 8.70 11.66 3.45
N PHE A 13 7.53 11.06 3.15
CA PHE A 13 7.26 10.31 1.92
C PHE A 13 6.33 11.04 0.96
N LEU A 14 5.34 11.79 1.47
CA LEU A 14 4.36 12.50 0.64
C LEU A 14 5.01 13.46 -0.37
N PRO A 15 6.07 14.24 -0.04
CA PRO A 15 6.73 15.12 -1.00
C PRO A 15 7.50 14.38 -2.10
N ASN A 16 7.98 13.16 -1.84
CA ASN A 16 8.77 12.39 -2.81
C ASN A 16 7.90 11.87 -3.95
N TYR A 17 6.64 11.55 -3.66
CA TYR A 17 5.71 10.92 -4.61
C TYR A 17 4.35 11.65 -4.66
N PRO A 18 4.29 12.90 -5.13
CA PRO A 18 3.08 13.73 -5.07
C PRO A 18 1.89 13.13 -5.82
N ARG A 19 2.14 12.38 -6.90
CA ARG A 19 1.08 11.69 -7.67
C ARG A 19 0.39 10.57 -6.88
N ALA A 20 1.11 9.91 -5.98
CA ALA A 20 0.60 8.81 -5.16
C ALA A 20 0.28 9.25 -3.72
N ALA A 21 0.63 10.47 -3.33
CA ALA A 21 0.48 10.98 -1.97
C ALA A 21 -0.95 10.89 -1.44
N GLY A 22 -1.95 11.22 -2.27
CA GLY A 22 -3.36 11.10 -1.90
C GLY A 22 -3.77 9.66 -1.60
N ALA A 23 -3.38 8.71 -2.48
CA ALA A 23 -3.65 7.30 -2.28
C ALA A 23 -2.96 6.76 -1.02
N LEU A 24 -1.68 7.07 -0.83
CA LEU A 24 -0.91 6.69 0.36
C LEU A 24 -1.56 7.20 1.64
N PHE A 25 -1.95 8.47 1.68
CA PHE A 25 -2.56 9.08 2.85
C PHE A 25 -3.92 8.45 3.19
N GLN A 26 -4.76 8.22 2.18
CA GLN A 26 -6.06 7.56 2.36
C GLN A 26 -5.90 6.11 2.83
N THR A 27 -5.05 5.32 2.18
CA THR A 27 -4.81 3.92 2.56
C THR A 27 -4.22 3.82 3.95
N PHE A 28 -3.27 4.69 4.33
CA PHE A 28 -2.72 4.70 5.67
C PHE A 28 -3.79 4.93 6.73
N ASN A 29 -4.68 5.91 6.53
CA ASN A 29 -5.76 6.18 7.48
C ASN A 29 -6.78 5.04 7.53
N ASP A 30 -7.12 4.43 6.39
CA ASP A 30 -8.00 3.26 6.37
C ASP A 30 -7.39 2.09 7.15
N LEU A 31 -6.12 1.74 6.88
CA LEU A 31 -5.42 0.68 7.60
C LEU A 31 -5.29 0.98 9.10
N LYS A 32 -4.86 2.19 9.46
CA LYS A 32 -4.59 2.58 10.85
C LYS A 32 -5.86 2.79 11.68
N LEU A 33 -6.86 3.48 11.14
CA LEU A 33 -8.02 3.94 11.91
C LEU A 33 -9.23 3.02 11.74
N ALA A 34 -9.55 2.64 10.50
CA ALA A 34 -10.73 1.82 10.20
C ALA A 34 -10.46 0.33 10.42
N GLN A 35 -9.37 -0.18 9.85
CA GLN A 35 -8.97 -1.58 9.98
C GLN A 35 -8.10 -1.84 11.22
N GLN A 36 -7.67 -0.81 11.93
CA GLN A 36 -6.92 -0.89 13.20
C GLN A 36 -5.64 -1.74 13.12
N TRP A 37 -4.92 -1.65 12.00
CA TRP A 37 -3.63 -2.31 11.86
C TRP A 37 -2.62 -1.78 12.89
N THR A 38 -1.75 -2.66 13.36
CA THR A 38 -0.66 -2.33 14.29
C THR A 38 0.69 -2.38 13.58
N ASP A 39 1.67 -1.70 14.16
CA ASP A 39 3.06 -1.67 13.65
C ASP A 39 3.14 -1.23 12.19
N LEU A 40 2.29 -0.26 11.83
CA LEU A 40 2.17 0.24 10.48
C LEU A 40 3.35 1.20 10.19
N GLU A 41 4.23 0.78 9.29
CA GLU A 41 5.37 1.56 8.81
C GLU A 41 5.23 1.85 7.31
N VAL A 42 5.86 2.92 6.86
CA VAL A 42 5.96 3.24 5.43
C VAL A 42 7.30 2.79 4.90
N VAL A 43 7.27 2.01 3.83
CA VAL A 43 8.45 1.51 3.12
C VAL A 43 8.59 2.28 1.82
N ASP A 44 9.78 2.81 1.56
CA ASP A 44 10.10 3.46 0.29
C ASP A 44 10.28 2.42 -0.80
N LEU A 45 9.52 2.51 -1.89
CA LEU A 45 9.67 1.70 -3.09
C LEU A 45 10.17 2.59 -4.24
N ALA A 46 11.47 2.81 -4.30
CA ALA A 46 12.07 3.83 -5.16
C ALA A 46 11.92 3.50 -6.66
N SER A 47 12.11 2.23 -7.06
CA SER A 47 11.94 1.80 -8.46
C SER A 47 10.48 1.90 -8.90
N CYS A 48 9.56 1.79 -7.94
CA CYS A 48 8.13 1.94 -8.15
C CYS A 48 7.64 3.39 -8.05
N SER A 49 8.50 4.32 -7.61
CA SER A 49 8.14 5.70 -7.24
C SER A 49 6.92 5.75 -6.30
N ARG A 50 6.98 4.96 -5.23
CA ARG A 50 5.84 4.70 -4.33
C ARG A 50 6.25 4.61 -2.87
N GLY A 51 5.35 4.99 -1.97
CA GLY A 51 5.36 4.50 -0.59
C GLY A 51 4.47 3.27 -0.47
N ALA A 52 4.97 2.20 0.12
CA ALA A 52 4.19 1.04 0.55
C ALA A 52 3.96 1.09 2.06
N LEU A 53 2.97 0.34 2.53
CA LEU A 53 2.61 0.23 3.94
C LEU A 53 2.85 -1.21 4.39
N ARG A 54 3.60 -1.39 5.47
CA ARG A 54 3.88 -2.69 6.06
C ARG A 54 3.38 -2.71 7.48
N GLY A 55 2.65 -3.75 7.88
CA GLY A 55 2.09 -3.83 9.22
C GLY A 55 1.27 -5.09 9.44
N ARG A 56 0.54 -5.14 10.56
CA ARG A 56 -0.23 -6.31 10.98
C ARG A 56 -1.71 -6.01 11.09
N ARG A 57 -2.55 -6.84 10.46
CA ARG A 57 -4.01 -6.78 10.63
C ARG A 57 -4.38 -7.25 12.04
N PRO A 58 -5.46 -6.73 12.67
CA PRO A 58 -5.94 -7.25 13.95
C PRO A 58 -6.11 -8.76 13.95
N ARG A 59 -5.69 -9.39 15.06
CA ARG A 59 -5.82 -10.84 15.29
C ARG A 59 -5.00 -11.71 14.34
N THR A 60 -4.02 -11.12 13.64
CA THR A 60 -3.04 -11.85 12.82
C THR A 60 -1.63 -11.47 13.24
N GLU A 61 -0.73 -12.43 13.28
CA GLU A 61 0.71 -12.16 13.48
C GLU A 61 1.45 -11.95 12.16
N GLU A 62 0.79 -12.23 11.03
CA GLU A 62 1.35 -12.08 9.70
C GLU A 62 1.57 -10.59 9.38
N VAL A 63 2.81 -10.25 9.04
CA VAL A 63 3.15 -8.93 8.51
C VAL A 63 2.79 -8.91 7.03
N LEU A 64 1.94 -7.97 6.65
CA LEU A 64 1.43 -7.81 5.30
C LEU A 64 1.92 -6.49 4.71
N CYS A 65 2.15 -6.51 3.40
CA CYS A 65 2.54 -5.33 2.63
C CYS A 65 1.38 -4.87 1.74
N VAL A 66 1.10 -3.57 1.77
CA VAL A 66 0.05 -2.91 1.00
C VAL A 66 0.67 -1.81 0.15
N ILE A 67 0.37 -1.77 -1.14
CA ILE A 67 0.84 -0.72 -2.05
C ILE A 67 -0.36 0.08 -2.56
N PRO A 68 -0.46 1.37 -2.24
CA PRO A 68 -1.51 2.26 -2.72
C PRO A 68 -1.36 2.62 -4.21
N CYS A 69 -2.47 2.68 -4.92
CA CYS A 69 -2.56 3.25 -6.28
C CYS A 69 -3.93 3.90 -6.52
N SER A 70 -3.99 4.78 -7.52
CA SER A 70 -5.27 5.29 -8.01
C SER A 70 -5.94 4.29 -8.94
N LEU A 71 -7.28 4.24 -8.98
CA LEU A 71 -8.04 3.49 -9.99
C LEU A 71 -7.70 3.95 -11.42
N SER A 72 -7.42 5.23 -11.61
CA SER A 72 -7.06 5.80 -12.92
C SER A 72 -5.64 5.46 -13.38
N GLU A 73 -4.87 4.76 -12.54
CA GLU A 73 -3.48 4.45 -12.83
C GLU A 73 -3.31 3.13 -13.58
N SER A 74 -2.41 3.13 -14.57
CA SER A 74 -1.99 1.91 -15.27
C SER A 74 -0.71 1.35 -14.66
N LEU A 75 -0.77 0.12 -14.14
CA LEU A 75 0.37 -0.60 -13.59
C LEU A 75 0.87 -1.65 -14.59
N SER A 76 2.18 -1.87 -14.63
CA SER A 76 2.80 -2.91 -15.45
C SER A 76 3.22 -4.12 -14.61
N LEU A 77 3.38 -5.28 -15.26
CA LEU A 77 3.90 -6.47 -14.59
C LEU A 77 5.34 -6.29 -14.10
N ALA A 78 6.17 -5.56 -14.87
CA ALA A 78 7.53 -5.22 -14.46
C ALA A 78 7.52 -4.40 -13.17
N TRP A 79 6.64 -3.40 -13.07
CA TRP A 79 6.48 -2.59 -11.85
C TRP A 79 6.07 -3.43 -10.64
N LEU A 80 5.19 -4.42 -10.82
CA LEU A 80 4.82 -5.34 -9.74
C LEU A 80 6.00 -6.23 -9.34
N GLN A 81 6.82 -6.69 -10.29
CA GLN A 81 8.01 -7.48 -10.00
C GLN A 81 9.03 -6.69 -9.18
N ASP A 82 9.27 -5.43 -9.53
CA ASP A 82 10.14 -4.52 -8.78
C ASP A 82 9.60 -4.31 -7.36
N ALA A 83 8.28 -4.13 -7.21
CA ALA A 83 7.64 -3.99 -5.91
C ALA A 83 7.82 -5.24 -5.03
N PHE A 84 7.63 -6.44 -5.59
CA PHE A 84 7.91 -7.69 -4.87
C PHE A 84 9.38 -7.77 -4.46
N HIS A 85 10.30 -7.37 -5.33
CA HIS A 85 11.74 -7.42 -5.05
C HIS A 85 12.13 -6.49 -3.90
N GLU A 86 11.72 -5.22 -3.95
CA GLU A 86 12.02 -4.23 -2.90
C GLU A 86 11.36 -4.54 -1.55
N LEU A 87 10.23 -5.26 -1.56
CA LEU A 87 9.55 -5.73 -0.35
C LEU A 87 10.11 -7.05 0.21
N GLU A 88 11.29 -7.48 -0.23
CA GLU A 88 11.95 -8.73 0.19
C GLU A 88 11.19 -10.01 -0.23
N SER A 89 10.49 -9.96 -1.37
CA SER A 89 9.81 -11.09 -2.01
C SER A 89 8.77 -11.79 -1.10
N PRO A 90 7.76 -11.06 -0.61
CA PRO A 90 6.72 -11.66 0.22
C PRO A 90 5.88 -12.66 -0.60
N SER A 91 5.19 -13.58 0.08
CA SER A 91 4.29 -14.56 -0.56
C SER A 91 3.10 -13.89 -1.27
N GLN A 92 2.75 -12.67 -0.86
CA GLN A 92 1.68 -11.87 -1.38
C GLN A 92 1.91 -10.39 -1.05
N ILE A 93 1.38 -9.51 -1.90
CA ILE A 93 1.19 -8.10 -1.60
C ILE A 93 -0.28 -7.74 -1.83
N TYR A 94 -0.75 -6.68 -1.17
CA TYR A 94 -2.08 -6.13 -1.42
C TYR A 94 -1.96 -4.83 -2.20
N LEU A 95 -2.64 -4.72 -3.33
CA LEU A 95 -2.82 -3.45 -4.01
C LEU A 95 -4.06 -2.76 -3.45
N ALA A 96 -3.88 -1.59 -2.83
CA ALA A 96 -4.99 -0.76 -2.36
C ALA A 96 -5.35 0.23 -3.47
N ILE A 97 -6.46 -0.03 -4.15
CA ILE A 97 -6.94 0.77 -5.27
C ILE A 97 -7.92 1.81 -4.74
N ASN A 98 -7.53 3.07 -4.84
CA ASN A 98 -8.31 4.20 -4.34
C ASN A 98 -9.10 4.84 -5.49
N THR A 99 -10.36 5.14 -5.23
CA THR A 99 -11.26 5.86 -6.14
C THR A 99 -11.44 7.31 -5.70
N GLU A 100 -11.92 8.16 -6.62
CA GLU A 100 -12.12 9.60 -6.34
C GLU A 100 -13.18 9.87 -5.25
N ASP A 101 -14.11 8.94 -5.05
CA ASP A 101 -15.10 8.97 -3.97
C ASP A 101 -14.55 8.49 -2.62
N SER A 102 -13.23 8.30 -2.51
CA SER A 102 -12.52 7.81 -1.32
C SER A 102 -12.83 6.36 -0.92
N SER A 103 -13.42 5.56 -1.82
CA SER A 103 -13.47 4.11 -1.62
C SER A 103 -12.10 3.47 -1.85
N ILE A 104 -11.82 2.39 -1.13
CA ILE A 104 -10.59 1.61 -1.26
C ILE A 104 -10.94 0.13 -1.44
N VAL A 105 -10.40 -0.50 -2.48
CA VAL A 105 -10.51 -1.94 -2.71
C VAL A 105 -9.13 -2.57 -2.62
N TYR A 106 -9.02 -3.66 -1.86
CA TYR A 106 -7.77 -4.38 -1.65
C TYR A 106 -7.72 -5.63 -2.52
N TYR A 107 -6.82 -5.65 -3.51
CA TYR A 107 -6.55 -6.81 -4.35
C TYR A 107 -5.30 -7.55 -3.87
N LYS A 108 -5.44 -8.84 -3.56
CA LYS A 108 -4.31 -9.71 -3.27
C LYS A 108 -3.60 -10.08 -4.59
N ILE A 109 -2.32 -9.76 -4.67
CA ILE A 109 -1.42 -10.15 -5.76
C ILE A 109 -0.41 -11.14 -5.18
N SER A 110 -0.17 -12.24 -5.89
CA SER A 110 0.81 -13.26 -5.52
C SER A 110 1.74 -13.54 -6.70
N PRO A 111 3.00 -13.93 -6.45
CA PRO A 111 3.94 -14.23 -7.51
C PRO A 111 3.54 -15.53 -8.23
N GLY A 112 3.65 -15.54 -9.56
CA GLY A 112 3.37 -16.70 -10.41
C GLY A 112 1.88 -16.96 -10.66
N ILE A 113 1.56 -18.18 -11.11
CA ILE A 113 0.19 -18.61 -11.40
C ILE A 113 -0.37 -19.31 -10.17
N VAL A 114 -1.33 -18.67 -9.50
CA VAL A 114 -2.01 -19.22 -8.33
C VAL A 114 -3.38 -19.74 -8.75
N LYS A 115 -3.73 -20.95 -8.31
CA LYS A 115 -5.07 -21.50 -8.56
C LYS A 115 -6.12 -20.67 -7.82
N PRO A 116 -7.28 -20.38 -8.44
CA PRO A 116 -8.40 -19.77 -7.72
C PRO A 116 -8.77 -20.64 -6.51
N PRO A 117 -9.12 -20.04 -5.36
CA PRO A 117 -9.71 -20.79 -4.26
C PRO A 117 -11.00 -21.47 -4.75
N VAL A 118 -11.16 -22.74 -4.39
CA VAL A 118 -12.32 -23.58 -4.71
C VAL A 118 -13.48 -23.23 -3.80
#